data_AF-A0A1R3KM63-F1
#
_entry.id   AF-A0A1R3KM63-F1
#
_cell.length_a   1.000
_cell.length_b   1.000
_cell.length_c   1.000
_cell.angle_alpha   90.00
_cell.angle_beta   90.00
_cell.angle_gamma   90.00
#
_symmetry.space_group_name_H-M   'P 1'
#
loop_
_entity.id
_entity.type
_entity.pdbx_description
1 polymer ?
#
loop_
_entity_poly.entity_id
_entity_poly.type
_entity_poly.pdbx_seq_one_letter_code
_entity_poly.pdbx_strand_id
1 'polypeptide(L)' 'TWMYLAVPMLLYACERLIRTFRSGYKSVKILKVAVYPGNVLSLHMSKPQGFKYTSGQYIFVNCADVSPFQ' A
#
# COMPACT_ATOMS: atom_id res chain seq x y z
N THR A 1 16.68 -23.55 24.57
CA THR A 1 15.30 -23.84 24.12
C THR A 1 14.48 -22.59 23.77
N TRP A 2 14.60 -21.47 24.48
CA TRP A 2 13.83 -20.24 24.19
C TRP A 2 14.31 -19.42 22.99
N MET A 3 15.61 -19.48 22.69
CA MET A 3 16.22 -18.67 21.63
C MET A 3 15.66 -18.99 20.24
N TYR A 4 15.34 -20.25 19.96
CA TYR A 4 14.75 -20.68 18.70
C TYR A 4 13.30 -20.23 18.49
N LEU A 5 12.60 -19.81 19.55
CA LEU A 5 11.25 -19.24 19.46
C LEU A 5 11.30 -17.71 19.41
N ALA A 6 12.19 -17.10 20.19
CA ALA A 6 12.33 -15.64 20.24
C ALA A 6 12.86 -15.07 18.93
N VAL A 7 13.82 -15.72 18.27
CA VAL A 7 14.41 -15.27 17.00
C VAL A 7 13.37 -15.18 15.87
N PRO A 8 12.57 -16.22 15.54
CA PRO A 8 11.56 -16.12 14.50
C PRO A 8 10.42 -15.17 14.87
N MET A 9 10.05 -15.08 16.15
CA MET A 9 9.06 -14.09 16.61
C MET A 9 9.54 -12.65 16.42
N LEU A 10 10.81 -12.38 16.75
CA LEU A 10 11.42 -11.06 16.55
C LEU A 10 11.54 -10.73 15.07
N LEU A 11 12.04 -11.65 14.24
CA LEU A 11 12.14 -11.47 12.79
C LEU A 11 10.77 -11.20 12.16
N TYR A 12 9.76 -11.99 12.52
CA TYR A 12 8.39 -11.79 12.05
C TYR A 12 7.82 -10.43 12.49
N ALA A 13 8.04 -10.03 13.75
CA ALA A 13 7.62 -8.72 14.24
C ALA A 13 8.34 -7.57 13.51
N CYS A 14 9.64 -7.70 13.26
CA CYS A 14 10.40 -6.73 12.47
C CYS A 14 9.89 -6.62 11.04
N GLU A 15 9.63 -7.73 10.35
CA GLU A 15 9.03 -7.69 9.00
C GLU A 15 7.65 -7.03 9.00
N ARG A 16 6.83 -7.33 10.01
CA ARG A 16 5.49 -6.74 10.18
C ARG A 16 5.59 -5.23 10.39
N LEU A 17 6.53 -4.77 11.21
CA LEU A 17 6.80 -3.36 11.47
C LEU A 17 7.33 -2.65 10.22
N ILE A 18 8.24 -3.26 9.47
CA ILE A 18 8.77 -2.68 8.23
C ILE A 18 7.65 -2.52 7.19
N ARG A 19 6.73 -3.50 7.07
CA ARG A 19 5.55 -3.37 6.19
C ARG A 19 4.66 -2.20 6.59
N THR A 20 4.32 -2.06 7.87
CA THR A 20 3.46 -0.96 8.34
C THR A 20 4.15 0.40 8.21
N PHE A 21 5.44 0.51 8.54
CA PHE A 21 6.20 1.74 8.35
C PHE A 21 6.29 2.15 6.88
N ARG A 22 6.56 1.20 5.96
CA ARG A 22 6.60 1.48 4.52
C ARG A 22 5.23 1.86 3.97
N SER A 23 4.16 1.24 4.48
CA SER A 23 2.78 1.59 4.14
C SER A 23 2.41 2.99 4.63
N GLY A 24 2.85 3.39 5.83
CA GLY A 24 2.63 4.72 6.39
C GLY A 24 3.44 5.82 5.71
N TYR A 25 4.66 5.51 5.25
CA TYR A 25 5.55 6.50 4.62
C TYR A 25 5.09 6.90 3.20
N LYS A 26 4.39 6.02 2.48
CA LYS A 26 3.83 6.34 1.16
C LYS A 26 2.37 6.79 1.28
N SER A 27 2.17 7.96 1.90
CA SER A 27 0.88 8.65 1.90
C SER A 27 0.55 9.12 0.47
N VAL A 28 0.00 8.21 -0.34
CA VAL A 28 -0.62 8.53 -1.61
C VAL A 28 -1.96 9.17 -1.26
N LYS A 29 -2.01 10.50 -1.29
CA LYS A 29 -3.28 11.20 -1.11
C LYS A 29 -4.12 11.03 -2.37
N ILE A 30 -5.33 10.51 -2.22
CA ILE A 30 -6.35 10.52 -3.27
C ILE A 30 -6.76 11.99 -3.43
N LEU A 31 -6.39 12.61 -4.55
CA LEU A 31 -6.57 14.05 -4.75
C LEU A 31 -7.97 14.35 -5.29
N LYS A 32 -8.44 13.56 -6.26
CA LYS A 32 -9.76 13.73 -6.88
C LYS A 32 -10.36 12.39 -7.25
N VAL A 33 -11.65 12.25 -6.98
CA VAL A 33 -12.49 11.14 -7.45
C VAL A 33 -13.56 11.77 -8.33
N ALA A 34 -13.60 11.40 -9.60
CA ALA A 34 -14.70 11.77 -10.47
C ALA A 34 -15.44 10.51 -10.91
N VAL A 35 -16.76 10.52 -10.74
CA VAL A 35 -17.65 9.44 -11.15
C VAL A 35 -18.36 9.90 -12.42
N TYR A 36 -18.15 9.18 -13.51
CA TYR A 36 -18.78 9.51 -14.79
C TYR A 36 -20.07 8.68 -14.97
N PRO A 37 -21.11 9.26 -15.63
CA PRO A 37 -22.32 8.51 -15.97
C PRO A 37 -21.93 7.39 -16.96
N GLY A 38 -22.07 6.14 -16.51
CA GLY A 38 -21.52 4.96 -17.20
C GLY A 38 -20.79 3.97 -16.29
N ASN A 39 -20.86 4.16 -14.97
CA ASN A 39 -20.27 3.26 -13.96
C ASN A 39 -18.73 3.19 -14.04
N VAL A 40 -18.10 4.30 -14.46
CA VAL A 40 -16.64 4.44 -14.52
C VAL A 40 -16.19 5.45 -13.47
N LEU A 41 -15.21 5.06 -12.67
CA LEU A 41 -14.66 5.87 -11.60
C LEU A 41 -13.21 6.23 -11.96
N SER A 42 -12.92 7.51 -12.15
CA SER A 42 -11.56 7.99 -12.34
C SER A 42 -10.97 8.44 -11.00
N LEU A 43 -9.91 7.75 -10.57
CA LEU A 43 -9.14 8.08 -9.37
C LEU A 43 -7.87 8.82 -9.78
N HIS A 44 -7.77 10.09 -9.38
CA HIS A 44 -6.53 10.85 -9.50
C HIS A 44 -5.77 10.79 -8.17
N MET A 45 -4.63 10.11 -8.19
CA MET A 45 -3.77 9.93 -7.02
C MET A 45 -2.51 10.80 -7.12
N SER A 46 -2.05 11.33 -5.99
CA SER A 46 -0.77 12.04 -5.93
C SER A 46 0.39 11.06 -6.17
N LYS A 47 1.31 11.40 -7.05
CA LYS A 47 2.52 10.60 -7.30
C LYS A 47 3.38 10.51 -6.02
N PRO A 48 3.65 9.32 -5.47
CA PRO A 48 4.54 9.20 -4.31
C PRO A 48 5.98 9.53 -4.72
N GLN A 49 6.77 10.10 -3.80
CA GLN A 49 8.18 10.44 -4.06
C GLN A 49 8.95 9.19 -4.55
N GLY A 50 9.66 9.35 -5.67
CA GLY A 50 10.46 8.29 -6.28
C GLY A 50 9.71 7.31 -7.19
N PHE A 51 8.41 7.49 -7.45
CA PHE A 51 7.67 6.62 -8.38
C PHE A 51 8.07 6.93 -9.83
N LYS A 52 8.78 6.02 -10.50
CA LYS A 52 9.00 6.07 -11.95
C LYS A 52 8.04 5.07 -12.60
N TYR A 53 7.22 5.54 -13.53
CA TYR A 53 6.30 4.71 -14.29
C TYR A 53 6.68 4.76 -15.77
N THR A 54 6.55 3.63 -16.44
CA THR A 54 6.66 3.51 -17.89
C THR A 54 5.26 3.34 -18.47
N SER A 55 5.04 3.82 -19.70
CA SER A 55 3.79 3.65 -20.42
C SER A 55 3.44 2.16 -20.54
N GLY A 56 2.20 1.81 -20.16
CA GLY A 56 1.68 0.43 -20.19
C GLY A 56 1.79 -0.35 -18.87
N GLN A 57 2.38 0.23 -17.83
CA GLN A 57 2.41 -0.41 -16.50
C GLN A 57 1.09 -0.22 -15.76
N TYR A 58 0.65 -1.27 -15.07
CA TYR A 58 -0.49 -1.25 -14.17
C TYR A 58 -0.01 -1.29 -12.73
N ILE A 59 -0.79 -0.69 -11.83
CA ILE A 59 -0.53 -0.72 -10.39
C ILE A 59 -1.70 -1.38 -9.67
N PHE A 60 -1.38 -2.16 -8.64
CA PHE A 60 -2.37 -2.61 -7.68
C PHE A 60 -2.61 -1.50 -6.65
N VAL A 61 -3.86 -1.08 -6.53
CA VAL A 61 -4.32 -0.14 -5.52
C VAL A 61 -4.93 -0.95 -4.38
N ASN A 62 -4.37 -0.83 -3.18
CA ASN A 62 -5.00 -1.37 -1.99
C ASN A 62 -5.84 -0.29 -1.31
N CYS A 63 -7.14 -0.51 -1.20
CA CYS A 63 -8.06 0.37 -0.47
C CYS A 63 -8.33 -0.24 0.90
N ALA A 64 -7.62 0.21 1.93
CA ALA A 64 -7.76 -0.29 3.30
C ALA A 64 -9.19 -0.17 3.87
N ASP A 65 -9.99 0.79 3.37
CA ASP A 65 -11.40 0.98 3.74
C ASP A 65 -12.31 -0.16 3.22
N VAL A 66 -11.93 -0.78 2.09
CA VAL A 66 -12.70 -1.86 1.45
C VAL A 66 -12.12 -3.23 1.78
N SER A 67 -10.80 -3.34 1.93
CA SER A 67 -10.12 -4.58 2.30
C SER A 67 -8.86 -4.30 3.13
N PRO A 68 -8.92 -4.47 4.46
CA PRO A 68 -7.74 -4.30 5.32
C PRO A 68 -6.74 -5.47 5.26
N PHE A 69 -7.08 -6.56 4.55
CA PHE A 69 -6.35 -7.83 4.63
C PHE A 69 -5.67 -8.30 3.33
N GLN A 70 -5.80 -7.57 2.22
CA GLN A 70 -5.25 -7.99 0.92
C GLN A 70 -3.98 -7.25 0.52
#